data_AF-A0A2V9LLD8-F1
#
_entry.id   AF-A0A2V9LLD8-F1
#
_cell.length_a   1.000
_cell.length_b   1.000
_cell.length_c   1.000
_cell.angle_alpha   90.00
_cell.angle_beta   90.00
_cell.angle_gamma   90.00
#
_symmetry.space_group_name_H-M   'P 1'
#
loop_
_entity.id
_entity.type
_entity.pdbx_description
1 polymer ?
#
loop_
_entity_poly.entity_id
_entity_poly.type
_entity_poly.pdbx_seq_one_letter_code
_entity_poly.pdbx_strand_id
1 'polypeptide(L)' 'MIRTMKIQFLSFPGCPNADAARHALLRVLEAHSFPPHFEEIDLTAESTQYELRAWGSPTILI' A
#
# COMPACT_ATOMS: atom_id res chain seq x y z
N MET A 1 -8.26 -19.92 13.43
CA MET A 1 -8.19 -19.00 12.28
C MET A 1 -6.80 -18.42 12.23
N ILE A 2 -6.03 -18.68 11.16
CA ILE A 2 -4.80 -17.95 10.92
C ILE A 2 -5.23 -16.55 10.46
N ARG A 3 -4.90 -15.51 11.23
CA ARG A 3 -5.19 -14.13 10.85
C ARG A 3 -4.17 -13.71 9.80
N THR A 4 -4.58 -13.60 8.55
CA THR A 4 -3.72 -13.08 7.48
C THR A 4 -3.57 -11.58 7.66
N MET A 5 -2.32 -11.09 7.66
CA MET A 5 -2.00 -9.66 7.72
C MET A 5 -2.45 -8.99 6.41
N LYS A 6 -3.23 -7.90 6.50
CA LYS A 6 -3.73 -7.18 5.33
C LYS A 6 -2.85 -5.95 5.09
N ILE A 7 -2.09 -5.96 4.01
CA ILE A 7 -1.23 -4.82 3.65
C ILE A 7 -1.92 -4.02 2.54
N GLN A 8 -2.01 -2.70 2.72
CA GLN A 8 -2.54 -1.78 1.72
C GLN A 8 -1.51 -0.68 1.43
N PHE A 9 -1.25 -0.43 0.16
CA PHE A 9 -0.38 0.62 -0.34
C PHE A 9 -1.23 1.73 -0.98
N LEU A 10 -1.32 2.85 -0.29
CA LEU A 10 -2.12 4.00 -0.67
C LEU A 10 -1.22 4.99 -1.42
N SER A 11 -1.62 5.37 -2.62
CA SER A 11 -0.92 6.41 -3.39
C SER A 11 -1.87 7.15 -4.34
N PHE A 12 -1.36 8.16 -5.05
CA PHE A 12 -2.08 8.83 -6.14
C PHE A 12 -1.22 8.79 -7.42
N PRO A 13 -1.83 8.86 -8.62
CA PRO A 13 -1.09 8.91 -9.89
C PRO A 13 -0.11 10.08 -9.93
N GLY A 14 1.18 9.79 -10.12
CA GLY A 14 2.25 10.80 -10.15
C GLY A 14 2.84 11.15 -8.79
N CYS A 15 2.53 10.41 -7.73
CA CYS A 15 3.21 10.57 -6.44
C CYS A 15 4.72 10.31 -6.60
N PRO A 16 5.60 11.30 -6.30
CA PRO A 16 7.04 11.20 -6.61
C PRO A 16 7.75 10.02 -5.97
N ASN A 17 7.26 9.59 -4.79
CA ASN A 17 7.90 8.54 -3.99
C ASN A 17 7.19 7.18 -4.07
N ALA A 18 6.12 7.04 -4.87
CA ALA A 18 5.31 5.82 -4.91
C ALA A 18 6.13 4.61 -5.36
N ASP A 19 6.89 4.71 -6.45
CA ASP A 19 7.68 3.59 -6.97
C ASP A 19 8.81 3.19 -6.02
N ALA A 20 9.49 4.18 -5.41
CA ALA A 20 10.52 3.92 -4.42
C ALA A 20 9.97 3.19 -3.18
N ALA A 21 8.81 3.63 -2.67
CA ALA A 21 8.14 3.02 -1.53
C ALA A 21 7.62 1.61 -1.85
N ARG A 22 7.03 1.42 -3.04
CA ARG A 22 6.57 0.12 -3.55
C ARG A 22 7.70 -0.91 -3.58
N HIS A 23 8.84 -0.55 -4.18
CA HIS A 23 9.99 -1.43 -4.23
C HIS A 23 10.57 -1.73 -2.84
N ALA A 24 10.57 -0.74 -1.93
CA ALA A 24 10.99 -0.97 -0.56
C ALA A 24 10.08 -1.96 0.17
N LEU A 25 8.75 -1.82 0.01
CA LEU A 25 7.78 -2.73 0.61
C LEU A 25 7.95 -4.17 0.08
N LEU A 26 8.06 -4.35 -1.24
CA LEU A 26 8.31 -5.66 -1.85
C LEU A 26 9.56 -6.33 -1.27
N ARG A 27 10.69 -5.61 -1.21
CA ARG A 27 11.95 -6.13 -0.66
C ARG A 27 11.81 -6.56 0.80
N VAL A 28 11.09 -5.80 1.62
CA VAL A 28 10.88 -6.16 3.04
C VAL A 28 10.01 -7.40 3.17
N LEU A 29 8.95 -7.53 2.38
CA LEU A 29 8.10 -8.71 2.41
C LEU A 29 8.88 -9.97 2.04
N GLU A 30 9.67 -9.91 0.96
CA GLU A 30 10.56 -11.01 0.54
C GLU A 30 11.59 -11.36 1.63
N ALA A 31 12.28 -10.37 2.18
CA ALA A 31 13.32 -10.57 3.20
C ALA A 31 12.78 -11.24 4.48
N HIS A 32 11.50 -11.05 4.79
CA HIS A 32 10.85 -11.60 5.97
C HIS A 32 9.96 -12.80 5.68
N SER A 33 10.07 -13.40 4.49
CA SER A 33 9.27 -14.57 4.07
C SER A 33 7.75 -14.33 4.13
N PHE A 34 7.32 -13.07 3.98
CA PHE A 34 5.92 -12.74 3.73
C PHE A 34 5.63 -12.82 2.23
N PRO A 35 4.40 -13.18 1.82
CA PRO A 35 4.00 -13.05 0.43
C PRO A 35 4.22 -11.61 -0.04
N PRO A 36 4.90 -11.36 -1.18
CA PRO A 36 5.16 -10.03 -1.72
C PRO A 36 3.91 -9.47 -2.41
N HIS A 37 2.78 -9.48 -1.70
CA HIS A 37 1.48 -9.06 -2.19
C HIS A 37 0.85 -8.10 -1.20
N PHE A 38 0.34 -7.00 -1.73
CA PHE A 38 -0.45 -6.00 -1.00
C PHE A 38 -1.49 -5.40 -1.93
N GLU A 39 -2.58 -4.89 -1.35
CA GLU A 39 -3.62 -4.18 -2.09
C GLU A 39 -3.13 -2.78 -2.47
N GLU A 40 -3.29 -2.41 -3.72
CA GLU A 40 -3.00 -1.05 -4.18
C GLU A 40 -4.25 -0.20 -4.21
N ILE A 41 -4.19 0.98 -3.60
CA ILE A 41 -5.32 1.89 -3.48
C ILE A 41 -4.95 3.24 -4.06
N ASP A 42 -5.70 3.64 -5.09
CA ASP A 42 -5.65 4.99 -5.64
C ASP A 42 -6.52 5.92 -4.78
N LEU A 43 -5.89 6.84 -4.07
CA LEU A 43 -6.55 7.82 -3.21
C LEU A 43 -7.47 8.78 -3.98
N THR A 44 -7.28 8.91 -5.29
CA THR A 44 -8.05 9.83 -6.14
C THR A 44 -9.24 9.15 -6.82
N ALA A 45 -9.32 7.82 -6.78
CA ALA A 45 -10.41 7.09 -7.40
C ALA A 45 -11.75 7.35 -6.67
N GLU A 46 -12.83 7.54 -7.44
CA GLU A 46 -14.17 7.78 -6.90
C GLU A 46 -14.70 6.60 -6.08
N SER A 47 -14.24 5.38 -6.39
CA SER A 47 -14.56 4.16 -5.65
C SER A 47 -13.83 4.03 -4.32
N THR A 48 -12.80 4.84 -4.04
CA THR A 48 -12.02 4.75 -2.81
C THR A 48 -12.81 5.26 -1.61
N GLN A 49 -12.83 4.47 -0.54
CA GLN A 49 -13.52 4.80 0.71
C GLN A 49 -13.02 6.14 1.28
N TYR A 50 -13.95 6.92 1.83
CA TYR A 50 -13.67 8.28 2.29
C TYR A 50 -12.54 8.32 3.36
N GLU A 51 -12.54 7.35 4.27
CA GLU A 51 -11.56 7.23 5.34
C GLU A 51 -10.14 7.00 4.82
N LEU A 52 -9.99 6.35 3.66
CA LEU A 52 -8.69 6.12 3.03
C LEU A 52 -8.16 7.38 2.34
N ARG A 53 -9.05 8.25 1.82
CA ARG A 53 -8.68 9.50 1.15
C ARG A 53 -8.02 10.53 2.07
N ALA A 54 -8.22 10.40 3.39
CA ALA A 54 -7.65 11.30 4.38
C ALA A 54 -6.14 11.06 4.65
N TRP A 55 -5.60 9.94 4.17
CA TRP A 55 -4.18 9.60 4.35
C TRP A 55 -3.28 10.32 3.34
N GLY A 56 -2.01 10.49 3.71
CA GLY A 56 -0.97 10.97 2.82
C GLY A 56 -0.57 9.94 1.76
N SER A 57 0.32 10.33 0.85
CA SER A 57 0.83 9.47 -0.22
C SER A 57 2.36 9.57 -0.32
N PRO A 58 3.09 8.45 -0.42
CA PRO A 58 2.60 7.08 -0.23
C PRO A 58 2.35 6.77 1.26
N THR A 59 1.37 5.91 1.55
CA THR A 59 1.10 5.38 2.90
C THR A 59 0.97 3.86 2.85
N ILE A 60 1.53 3.16 3.84
CA ILE A 60 1.39 1.71 4.00
C ILE A 60 0.55 1.45 5.25
N LEU A 61 -0.55 0.74 5.11
CA LEU A 61 -1.41 0.28 6.21
C LEU A 61 -1.24 -1.24 6.37
N ILE A 62 -1.22 -1.73 7.61
CA ILE A 62 -1.00 -3.13 8.01
C ILE A 62 -2.16 -3.64 8.86
#